data_AF-A0A935KSX3-F1
#
_entry.id   AF-A0A935KSX3-F1
#
_cell.length_a   1.000
_cell.length_b   1.000
_cell.length_c   1.000
_cell.angle_alpha   90.00
_cell.angle_beta   90.00
_cell.angle_gamma   90.00
#
_symmetry.space_group_name_H-M   'P 1'
#
loop_
_entity.id
_entity.type
_entity.pdbx_description
1 polymer ?
#
loop_
_entity_poly.entity_id
_entity_poly.type
_entity_poly.pdbx_seq_one_letter_code
_entity_poly.pdbx_strand_id
1 'polypeptide(L)'
;MKKKTLVLLILVISFADVAFPQNFNWITPNKTYLKLFVNDDGIYRINKSDFTGAGVSTTGLDPRTVKVLYKGNQIPIYFSGEDDGTFDDNDFLDFYGERNYGGPTKHLDANTNANLYTTNEYYNLFSDTSVYWVDWGGSTGLRMSRSTYNAQENFPNNFHLKKLHFETDVFYYLGETRNPNSDFRYFSTERVAGEGWFWKSITADDNTFTQSALINDLVVSTQLCTLKLFAYTVSYTDSVFNEHRLEVKINNTIVDTLFANNLTRIDESITFASSILTNGTDNVITIRYIPIGNTFFYPVVFLDYVSLQYPAELKLTGNNLRASLTLQDTVSRKITVAGVNGASPINIYDIKNNIRIENFSTAGTNLLFTGKSNSKFEVVNQAITKKPFRIVSRQVPNLVSANNGADYMIVYHRLFESQAEQLRSHRQSNDSYRSFKAEIQDIYDIFNFGLEDPVAVRNFMSYANSNWTQPAPKFLCLFGRASLDPKRTSVVRCTIQISFLLTAILQQTDIS
;
A
#
# COMPACT_ATOMS: atom_id res chain seq x y z
N MET A 1 49.84 32.27 -24.78
CA MET A 1 48.43 31.94 -24.51
C MET A 1 48.18 30.47 -24.84
N LYS A 2 48.18 29.57 -23.84
CA LYS A 2 47.84 28.15 -24.04
C LYS A 2 46.40 27.93 -23.61
N LYS A 3 45.51 27.62 -24.56
CA LYS A 3 44.10 27.27 -24.31
C LYS A 3 44.07 25.92 -23.57
N LYS A 4 43.46 25.89 -22.38
CA LYS A 4 43.13 24.66 -21.67
C LYS A 4 41.73 24.23 -22.12
N THR A 5 41.64 23.10 -22.81
CA THR A 5 40.38 22.46 -23.15
C THR A 5 39.87 21.71 -21.92
N LEU A 6 38.74 22.13 -21.37
CA LEU A 6 38.04 21.47 -20.28
C LEU A 6 37.22 20.31 -20.88
N VAL A 7 37.62 19.07 -20.63
CA VAL A 7 36.83 17.88 -20.97
C VAL A 7 35.85 17.64 -19.83
N LEU A 8 34.56 17.88 -20.09
CA LEU A 8 33.48 17.60 -19.17
C LEU A 8 33.14 16.10 -19.25
N LEU A 9 33.56 15.32 -18.24
CA LEU A 9 33.20 13.91 -18.11
C LEU A 9 31.77 13.83 -17.53
N ILE A 10 30.78 13.55 -18.37
CA ILE A 10 29.41 13.29 -17.91
C ILE A 10 29.37 11.86 -17.37
N LEU A 11 29.33 11.73 -16.05
CA LEU A 11 29.10 10.47 -15.36
C LEU A 11 27.61 10.14 -15.43
N VAL A 12 27.22 9.27 -16.36
CA VAL A 12 25.87 8.69 -16.40
C VAL A 12 25.78 7.67 -15.28
N ILE A 13 25.16 8.04 -14.15
CA ILE A 13 24.79 7.10 -13.10
C ILE A 13 23.48 6.44 -13.53
N SER A 14 23.57 5.27 -14.16
CA SER A 14 22.42 4.38 -14.32
C SER A 14 22.09 3.76 -12.97
N PHE A 15 20.98 4.17 -12.36
CA PHE A 15 20.36 3.41 -11.28
C PHE A 15 19.79 2.13 -11.90
N ALA A 16 20.58 1.05 -11.89
CA ALA A 16 20.02 -0.27 -12.04
C ALA A 16 19.26 -0.58 -10.73
N ASP A 17 17.96 -0.82 -10.82
CA ASP A 17 17.20 -1.45 -9.75
C ASP A 17 17.77 -2.86 -9.53
N VAL A 18 18.77 -2.96 -8.67
CA VAL A 18 19.27 -4.26 -8.22
C VAL A 18 18.23 -4.77 -7.24
N ALA A 19 17.34 -5.65 -7.71
CA ALA A 19 16.47 -6.41 -6.83
C ALA A 19 17.37 -7.26 -5.92
N PHE A 20 17.61 -6.81 -4.70
CA PHE A 20 18.28 -7.64 -3.71
C PHE A 20 17.38 -8.86 -3.46
N PRO A 21 17.89 -10.10 -3.60
CA PRO A 21 17.13 -11.27 -3.18
C PRO A 21 16.71 -11.07 -1.73
N GLN A 22 15.43 -11.30 -1.43
CA GLN A 22 14.88 -11.13 -0.09
C GLN A 22 15.72 -11.95 0.91
N ASN A 23 16.27 -11.28 1.91
CA ASN A 23 16.95 -11.98 3.00
C ASN A 23 15.88 -12.48 3.99
N PHE A 24 15.70 -13.80 4.08
CA PHE A 24 14.68 -14.41 4.93
C PHE A 24 15.04 -14.47 6.42
N ASN A 25 16.13 -13.82 6.84
CA ASN A 25 16.59 -13.76 8.24
C ASN A 25 15.79 -12.76 9.11
N TRP A 26 14.72 -12.15 8.59
CA TRP A 26 13.91 -11.18 9.34
C TRP A 26 12.95 -11.82 10.36
N ILE A 27 12.66 -13.12 10.22
CA ILE A 27 11.83 -13.91 11.14
C ILE A 27 12.58 -15.15 11.60
N THR A 28 12.42 -15.52 12.88
CA THR A 28 13.04 -16.72 13.47
C THR A 28 12.04 -17.87 13.44
N PRO A 29 12.29 -18.95 12.69
CA PRO A 29 11.40 -20.11 12.67
C PRO A 29 11.14 -20.69 14.06
N ASN A 30 9.91 -21.17 14.27
CA ASN A 30 9.39 -21.75 15.51
C ASN A 30 9.37 -20.81 16.73
N LYS A 31 9.87 -19.58 16.63
CA LYS A 31 9.67 -18.54 17.64
C LYS A 31 8.21 -18.06 17.60
N THR A 32 7.66 -17.75 18.77
CA THR A 32 6.32 -17.16 18.90
C THR A 32 6.41 -15.65 18.75
N TYR A 33 5.52 -15.09 17.94
CA TYR A 33 5.33 -13.65 17.73
C TYR A 33 3.86 -13.28 17.94
N LEU A 34 3.58 -11.99 18.14
CA LEU A 34 2.24 -11.47 17.86
C LEU A 34 2.18 -10.97 16.43
N LYS A 35 1.15 -11.36 15.69
CA LYS A 35 0.86 -10.88 14.36
C LYS A 35 -0.33 -9.92 14.43
N LEU A 36 -0.09 -8.66 14.07
CA LEU A 36 -1.05 -7.57 14.09
C LEU A 36 -1.55 -7.28 12.67
N PHE A 37 -2.86 -7.10 12.50
CA PHE A 37 -3.46 -6.76 11.21
C PHE A 37 -4.01 -5.33 11.23
N VAL A 38 -3.51 -4.50 10.32
CA VAL A 38 -3.79 -3.06 10.22
C VAL A 38 -4.38 -2.76 8.85
N ASN A 39 -5.55 -2.13 8.80
CA ASN A 39 -6.24 -1.79 7.55
C ASN A 39 -6.46 -0.29 7.35
N ASP A 40 -6.02 0.53 8.29
CA ASP A 40 -6.15 1.98 8.24
C ASP A 40 -4.94 2.66 8.88
N ASP A 41 -4.59 3.83 8.36
CA ASP A 41 -3.44 4.59 8.84
C ASP A 41 -3.72 5.23 10.20
N GLY A 42 -2.75 5.23 11.11
CA GLY A 42 -2.85 5.99 12.37
C GLY A 42 -1.97 5.44 13.47
N ILE A 43 -2.09 6.02 14.67
CA ILE A 43 -1.39 5.55 15.85
C ILE A 43 -2.19 4.45 16.53
N TYR A 44 -1.59 3.26 16.63
CA TYR A 44 -2.15 2.07 17.26
C TYR A 44 -1.50 1.85 18.61
N ARG A 45 -2.30 1.47 19.60
CA ARG A 45 -1.82 1.17 20.96
C ARG A 45 -1.92 -0.32 21.26
N ILE A 46 -0.83 -0.97 21.67
CA ILE A 46 -0.86 -2.35 22.19
C ILE A 46 -0.51 -2.34 23.67
N ASN A 47 -1.28 -3.05 24.49
CA ASN A 47 -1.06 -3.20 25.92
C ASN A 47 -0.96 -4.69 26.30
N LYS A 48 -0.71 -4.96 27.58
CA LYS A 48 -0.59 -6.33 28.10
C LYS A 48 -1.83 -7.19 27.82
N SER A 49 -3.04 -6.63 27.91
CA SER A 49 -4.27 -7.38 27.67
C SER A 49 -4.36 -7.93 26.24
N ASP A 50 -3.78 -7.23 25.26
CA ASP A 50 -3.72 -7.71 23.87
C ASP A 50 -2.81 -8.94 23.71
N PHE A 51 -1.69 -8.98 24.44
CA PHE A 51 -0.81 -10.16 24.48
C PHE A 51 -1.54 -11.36 25.07
N THR A 52 -2.14 -11.17 26.25
CA THR A 52 -2.85 -12.25 26.94
C THR A 52 -4.09 -12.71 26.16
N GLY A 53 -4.80 -11.78 25.51
CA GLY A 53 -5.95 -12.08 24.66
C GLY A 53 -5.59 -12.89 23.41
N ALA A 54 -4.36 -12.74 22.92
CA ALA A 54 -3.80 -13.57 21.86
C ALA A 54 -3.18 -14.89 22.35
N GLY A 55 -3.25 -15.18 23.66
CA GLY A 55 -2.70 -16.39 24.26
C GLY A 55 -1.21 -16.33 24.58
N VAL A 56 -0.59 -15.14 24.61
CA VAL A 56 0.82 -14.95 24.95
C VAL A 56 0.96 -14.50 26.40
N SER A 57 1.76 -15.23 27.19
CA SER A 57 2.10 -14.81 28.56
C SER A 57 3.09 -13.64 28.55
N THR A 58 2.82 -12.62 29.36
CA THR A 58 3.75 -11.50 29.60
C THR A 58 4.57 -11.68 30.88
N THR A 59 4.48 -12.84 31.54
CA THR A 59 5.24 -13.11 32.77
C THR A 59 6.74 -13.13 32.46
N GLY A 60 7.50 -12.25 33.10
CA GLY A 60 8.95 -12.11 32.87
C GLY A 60 9.31 -11.45 31.53
N LEU A 61 8.33 -10.88 30.82
CA LEU A 61 8.58 -10.11 29.60
C LEU A 61 9.10 -8.73 29.97
N ASP A 62 10.33 -8.44 29.54
CA ASP A 62 10.93 -7.11 29.68
C ASP A 62 10.45 -6.20 28.52
N PRO A 63 9.64 -5.15 28.81
CA PRO A 63 9.07 -4.26 27.80
C PRO A 63 10.13 -3.55 26.95
N ARG A 64 11.34 -3.34 27.50
CA ARG A 64 12.48 -2.73 26.78
C ARG A 64 12.92 -3.55 25.58
N THR A 65 12.69 -4.86 25.62
CA THR A 65 13.07 -5.78 24.53
C THR A 65 12.04 -5.87 23.40
N VAL A 66 10.85 -5.27 23.58
CA VAL A 66 9.74 -5.33 22.62
C VAL A 66 10.11 -4.59 21.33
N LYS A 67 9.91 -5.27 20.19
CA LYS A 67 10.18 -4.79 18.84
C LYS A 67 8.91 -4.92 18.02
N VAL A 68 8.64 -3.95 17.15
CA VAL A 68 7.62 -4.07 16.11
C VAL A 68 8.31 -4.09 14.76
N LEU A 69 8.01 -5.09 13.93
CA LEU A 69 8.56 -5.25 12.60
C LEU A 69 7.46 -5.02 11.55
N TYR A 70 7.80 -4.27 10.50
CA TYR A 70 6.99 -4.04 9.32
C TYR A 70 7.82 -4.34 8.08
N LYS A 71 7.30 -5.21 7.20
CA LYS A 71 8.02 -5.68 5.99
C LYS A 71 9.46 -6.12 6.30
N GLY A 72 9.63 -6.88 7.39
CA GLY A 72 10.92 -7.40 7.86
C GLY A 72 11.83 -6.39 8.56
N ASN A 73 11.47 -5.13 8.64
CA ASN A 73 12.28 -4.08 9.26
C ASN A 73 11.68 -3.64 10.59
N GLN A 74 12.51 -3.47 11.61
CA GLN A 74 12.07 -2.90 12.87
C GLN A 74 11.66 -1.43 12.70
N ILE A 75 10.51 -1.05 13.23
CA ILE A 75 10.04 0.34 13.27
C ILE A 75 10.20 0.93 14.69
N PRO A 76 10.48 2.23 14.82
CA PRO A 76 10.48 2.90 16.11
C PRO A 76 9.08 2.91 16.74
N ILE A 77 9.01 2.59 18.04
CA ILE A 77 7.78 2.66 18.83
C ILE A 77 7.94 3.62 20.00
N TYR A 78 6.83 4.17 20.50
CA TYR A 78 6.82 4.77 21.83
C TYR A 78 6.39 3.68 22.82
N PHE A 79 7.10 3.53 23.93
CA PHE A 79 6.70 2.64 25.02
C PHE A 79 6.53 3.47 26.30
N SER A 80 5.41 3.29 26.98
CA SER A 80 5.10 3.91 28.25
C SER A 80 5.25 2.89 29.36
N GLY A 81 5.95 3.24 30.45
CA GLY A 81 6.14 2.41 31.64
C GLY A 81 7.26 1.37 31.58
N GLU A 82 8.07 1.34 30.51
CA GLU A 82 9.14 0.33 30.35
C GLU A 82 10.34 0.42 31.33
N ASP A 83 10.40 1.45 32.17
CA ASP A 83 11.57 1.79 32.99
C ASP A 83 11.85 0.75 34.09
N ASP A 84 10.80 0.10 34.61
CA ASP A 84 10.91 -0.90 35.68
C ASP A 84 11.23 -2.32 35.18
N GLY A 85 11.25 -2.51 33.85
CA GLY A 85 11.54 -3.79 33.22
C GLY A 85 10.46 -4.86 33.37
N THR A 86 9.24 -4.50 33.79
CA THR A 86 8.12 -5.44 33.96
C THR A 86 6.93 -4.98 33.13
N PHE A 87 6.47 -5.80 32.17
CA PHE A 87 5.31 -5.42 31.38
C PHE A 87 3.99 -5.58 32.17
N ASP A 88 3.50 -4.48 32.74
CA ASP A 88 2.33 -4.45 33.64
C ASP A 88 1.03 -3.94 32.98
N ASP A 89 -0.03 -3.70 33.78
CA ASP A 89 -1.35 -3.30 33.25
C ASP A 89 -1.44 -1.83 32.82
N ASN A 90 -0.52 -0.97 33.28
CA ASN A 90 -0.45 0.45 32.92
C ASN A 90 0.45 0.68 31.69
N ASP A 91 1.25 -0.31 31.34
CA ASP A 91 2.17 -0.26 30.22
C ASP A 91 1.48 -0.42 28.87
N PHE A 92 2.03 0.29 27.89
CA PHE A 92 1.62 0.14 26.49
C PHE A 92 2.70 0.60 25.54
N LEU A 93 2.63 0.11 24.31
CA LEU A 93 3.36 0.64 23.18
C LEU A 93 2.41 1.33 22.19
N ASP A 94 2.85 2.44 21.64
CA ASP A 94 2.21 3.11 20.51
C ASP A 94 3.12 3.01 19.27
N PHE A 95 2.55 2.65 18.13
CA PHE A 95 3.24 2.62 16.85
C PHE A 95 2.36 3.22 15.75
N TYR A 96 2.98 3.79 14.71
CA TYR A 96 2.25 4.22 13.53
C TYR A 96 2.05 3.04 12.59
N GLY A 97 0.79 2.63 12.43
CA GLY A 97 0.37 1.62 11.48
C GLY A 97 -0.08 2.29 10.18
N GLU A 98 0.28 1.70 9.04
CA GLU A 98 -0.14 2.09 7.70
C GLU A 98 -0.92 0.94 7.09
N ARG A 99 -1.99 1.26 6.35
CA ARG A 99 -2.67 0.28 5.51
C ARG A 99 -1.76 -0.22 4.39
N ASN A 100 -2.11 -1.35 3.79
CA ASN A 100 -1.32 -1.85 2.66
C ASN A 100 -1.76 -1.13 1.37
N TYR A 101 -1.01 -0.10 1.00
CA TYR A 101 -1.17 0.60 -0.27
C TYR A 101 -0.64 -0.24 -1.44
N GLY A 102 -1.19 -0.03 -2.65
CA GLY A 102 -0.77 -0.77 -3.85
C GLY A 102 0.65 -0.42 -4.30
N GLY A 103 0.95 0.87 -4.44
CA GLY A 103 2.26 1.36 -4.83
C GLY A 103 2.56 1.19 -6.34
N PRO A 104 3.84 1.31 -6.73
CA PRO A 104 4.25 1.22 -8.13
C PRO A 104 3.89 -0.12 -8.77
N THR A 105 3.08 -0.09 -9.84
CA THR A 105 2.63 -1.28 -10.57
C THR A 105 2.98 -1.17 -12.05
N LYS A 106 3.69 -2.15 -12.58
CA LYS A 106 4.12 -2.18 -13.99
C LYS A 106 3.03 -2.78 -14.87
N HIS A 107 2.81 -2.17 -16.02
CA HIS A 107 1.99 -2.71 -17.10
C HIS A 107 2.89 -2.98 -18.30
N LEU A 108 2.92 -4.25 -18.71
CA LEU A 108 3.84 -4.73 -19.72
C LEU A 108 3.17 -4.78 -21.10
N ASP A 109 4.02 -4.66 -22.11
CA ASP A 109 3.67 -5.05 -23.47
C ASP A 109 3.61 -6.58 -23.54
N ALA A 110 2.49 -7.10 -24.00
CA ALA A 110 2.23 -8.53 -23.94
C ALA A 110 3.09 -9.37 -24.90
N ASN A 111 3.74 -8.75 -25.90
CA ASN A 111 4.59 -9.45 -26.87
C ASN A 111 6.06 -9.43 -26.47
N THR A 112 6.52 -8.30 -25.94
CA THR A 112 7.93 -8.04 -25.67
C THR A 112 8.28 -8.15 -24.19
N ASN A 113 7.29 -8.23 -23.30
CA ASN A 113 7.43 -8.09 -21.85
C ASN A 113 8.12 -6.76 -21.43
N ALA A 114 8.18 -5.78 -22.33
CA ALA A 114 8.74 -4.47 -22.03
C ALA A 114 7.77 -3.70 -21.13
N ASN A 115 8.30 -2.96 -20.15
CA ASN A 115 7.48 -2.08 -19.33
C ASN A 115 6.95 -0.92 -20.19
N LEU A 116 5.63 -0.85 -20.39
CA LEU A 116 4.99 0.24 -21.13
C LEU A 116 4.79 1.45 -20.23
N TYR A 117 4.31 1.22 -19.01
CA TYR A 117 4.16 2.26 -18.00
C TYR A 117 4.03 1.68 -16.60
N THR A 118 4.20 2.56 -15.62
CA THR A 118 4.06 2.23 -14.20
C THR A 118 3.04 3.17 -13.58
N THR A 119 1.96 2.60 -13.04
CA THR A 119 0.98 3.34 -12.24
C THR A 119 1.42 3.36 -10.78
N ASN A 120 0.80 4.22 -9.98
CA ASN A 120 0.97 4.20 -8.52
C ASN A 120 -0.39 3.93 -7.90
N GLU A 121 -0.71 2.65 -7.75
CA GLU A 121 -2.01 2.16 -7.28
C GLU A 121 -2.24 2.59 -5.83
N TYR A 122 -3.42 3.13 -5.54
CA TYR A 122 -3.74 3.51 -4.17
C TYR A 122 -4.11 2.26 -3.35
N TYR A 123 -5.10 1.50 -3.79
CA TYR A 123 -5.42 0.22 -3.17
C TYR A 123 -4.50 -0.89 -3.64
N ASN A 124 -4.20 -1.83 -2.74
CA ASN A 124 -3.47 -3.02 -3.14
C ASN A 124 -4.43 -3.98 -3.84
N LEU A 125 -3.94 -4.67 -4.87
CA LEU A 125 -4.76 -5.59 -5.66
C LEU A 125 -5.29 -6.78 -4.84
N PHE A 126 -4.48 -7.27 -3.91
CA PHE A 126 -4.72 -8.53 -3.23
C PHE A 126 -5.26 -8.34 -1.81
N SER A 127 -4.72 -7.35 -1.08
CA SER A 127 -5.18 -7.07 0.28
C SER A 127 -4.77 -5.67 0.75
N ASP A 128 -5.73 -4.90 1.27
CA ASP A 128 -5.46 -3.59 1.89
C ASP A 128 -4.96 -3.71 3.34
N THR A 129 -4.76 -4.93 3.83
CA THR A 129 -4.30 -5.21 5.19
C THR A 129 -2.78 -5.31 5.26
N SER A 130 -2.17 -4.42 6.04
CA SER A 130 -0.78 -4.55 6.47
C SER A 130 -0.64 -5.51 7.63
N VAL A 131 0.50 -6.19 7.68
CA VAL A 131 0.89 -7.04 8.80
C VAL A 131 2.09 -6.45 9.51
N TYR A 132 1.97 -6.35 10.84
CA TYR A 132 3.06 -6.01 11.74
C TYR A 132 3.33 -7.20 12.66
N TRP A 133 4.60 -7.43 12.98
CA TRP A 133 5.03 -8.52 13.85
C TRP A 133 5.60 -7.94 15.13
N VAL A 134 5.12 -8.37 16.29
CA VAL A 134 5.70 -8.00 17.59
C VAL A 134 6.59 -9.12 18.06
N ASP A 135 7.84 -8.76 18.33
CA ASP A 135 8.85 -9.63 18.92
C ASP A 135 9.26 -9.12 20.31
N TRP A 136 9.77 -10.00 21.15
CA TRP A 136 10.31 -9.69 22.47
C TRP A 136 11.49 -10.60 22.84
N GLY A 137 12.22 -10.21 23.88
CA GLY A 137 13.47 -10.84 24.32
C GLY A 137 14.70 -10.40 23.52
N GLY A 138 15.88 -10.73 24.06
CA GLY A 138 17.16 -10.37 23.46
C GLY A 138 17.49 -8.89 23.61
N SER A 139 17.93 -8.25 22.53
CA SER A 139 18.31 -6.83 22.53
C SER A 139 17.13 -5.89 22.76
N THR A 140 17.42 -4.67 23.22
CA THR A 140 16.45 -3.58 23.33
C THR A 140 15.80 -3.27 21.98
N GLY A 141 14.51 -2.93 21.99
CA GLY A 141 13.79 -2.51 20.81
C GLY A 141 14.04 -1.05 20.42
N LEU A 142 13.80 -0.73 19.16
CA LEU A 142 13.93 0.62 18.61
C LEU A 142 12.83 1.52 19.17
N ARG A 143 13.21 2.68 19.71
CA ARG A 143 12.30 3.66 20.29
C ARG A 143 12.23 4.93 19.46
N MET A 144 11.07 5.58 19.48
CA MET A 144 10.95 6.96 19.02
C MET A 144 11.75 7.88 19.94
N SER A 145 12.41 8.88 19.34
CA SER A 145 13.04 9.95 20.11
C SER A 145 11.96 10.80 20.79
N ARG A 146 12.25 11.37 21.96
CA ARG A 146 11.35 12.31 22.64
C ARG A 146 11.78 13.74 22.33
N SER A 147 10.82 14.67 22.22
CA SER A 147 11.08 16.05 21.80
C SER A 147 12.08 16.78 22.71
N THR A 148 13.15 17.33 22.13
CA THR A 148 14.10 18.24 22.79
C THR A 148 14.15 19.63 22.14
N TYR A 149 13.31 19.87 21.13
CA TYR A 149 13.36 21.10 20.33
C TYR A 149 12.57 22.25 20.95
N ASN A 150 13.18 23.43 21.01
CA ASN A 150 12.54 24.69 21.42
C ASN A 150 12.84 25.75 20.36
N ALA A 151 12.16 25.65 19.22
CA ALA A 151 12.34 26.59 18.12
C ALA A 151 11.77 27.96 18.49
N GLN A 152 12.35 29.02 17.93
CA GLN A 152 11.83 30.38 18.10
C GLN A 152 10.99 30.86 16.91
N GLU A 153 11.33 30.40 15.70
CA GLU A 153 10.63 30.76 14.47
C GLU A 153 9.31 30.01 14.31
N ASN A 154 8.31 30.69 13.76
CA ASN A 154 7.05 30.08 13.38
C ASN A 154 7.20 29.29 12.07
N PHE A 155 6.37 28.26 11.91
CA PHE A 155 6.15 27.65 10.61
C PHE A 155 5.54 28.70 9.67
N PRO A 156 6.14 28.93 8.48
CA PRO A 156 5.79 30.10 7.65
C PRO A 156 4.42 29.99 6.98
N ASN A 157 3.90 28.77 6.79
CA ASN A 157 2.60 28.56 6.16
C ASN A 157 1.52 28.35 7.23
N ASN A 158 0.36 28.96 7.06
CA ASN A 158 -0.82 28.68 7.89
C ASN A 158 -1.62 27.46 7.41
N PHE A 159 -1.10 26.73 6.42
CA PHE A 159 -1.73 25.55 5.83
C PHE A 159 -0.74 24.40 5.67
N HIS A 160 -1.29 23.20 5.49
CA HIS A 160 -0.60 22.05 4.92
C HIS A 160 -1.34 21.58 3.67
N LEU A 161 -0.68 20.80 2.82
CA LEU A 161 -1.38 20.19 1.68
C LEU A 161 -2.08 18.93 2.15
N LYS A 162 -3.41 18.93 2.09
CA LYS A 162 -4.25 17.77 2.42
C LYS A 162 -4.70 17.08 1.15
N LYS A 163 -4.58 15.76 1.12
CA LYS A 163 -4.98 14.90 -0.01
C LYS A 163 -6.27 14.17 0.36
N LEU A 164 -7.28 14.25 -0.49
CA LEU A 164 -8.46 13.40 -0.51
C LEU A 164 -8.34 12.47 -1.73
N HIS A 165 -8.49 11.17 -1.51
CA HIS A 165 -8.44 10.17 -2.57
C HIS A 165 -9.79 9.47 -2.66
N PHE A 166 -10.35 9.38 -3.87
CA PHE A 166 -11.64 8.74 -4.12
C PHE A 166 -11.48 7.70 -5.23
N GLU A 167 -11.86 6.47 -4.92
CA GLU A 167 -11.74 5.29 -5.77
C GLU A 167 -12.63 4.19 -5.21
N THR A 168 -13.18 3.33 -6.06
CA THR A 168 -13.88 2.12 -5.65
C THR A 168 -13.66 1.03 -6.68
N ASP A 169 -13.15 -0.13 -6.28
CA ASP A 169 -12.93 -1.27 -7.17
C ASP A 169 -14.26 -1.94 -7.55
N VAL A 170 -14.88 -1.53 -8.67
CA VAL A 170 -16.20 -2.04 -9.08
C VAL A 170 -16.08 -3.26 -10.00
N PHE A 171 -15.23 -3.18 -11.02
CA PHE A 171 -15.01 -4.27 -11.97
C PHE A 171 -13.54 -4.35 -12.39
N TYR A 172 -13.09 -5.57 -12.69
CA TYR A 172 -11.75 -5.85 -13.19
C TYR A 172 -11.77 -5.94 -14.71
N TYR A 173 -10.98 -5.11 -15.38
CA TYR A 173 -10.74 -5.19 -16.82
C TYR A 173 -9.45 -5.95 -17.08
N LEU A 174 -9.50 -6.90 -18.02
CA LEU A 174 -8.39 -7.82 -18.31
C LEU A 174 -7.34 -7.24 -19.28
N GLY A 175 -7.41 -5.93 -19.55
CA GLY A 175 -6.47 -5.24 -20.43
C GLY A 175 -6.88 -5.18 -21.89
N GLU A 176 -6.06 -4.46 -22.66
CA GLU A 176 -6.29 -4.12 -24.06
C GLU A 176 -6.50 -5.37 -24.94
N THR A 177 -7.54 -5.31 -25.78
CA THR A 177 -7.81 -6.33 -26.80
C THR A 177 -7.95 -5.66 -28.16
N ARG A 178 -6.84 -5.53 -28.92
CA ARG A 178 -6.88 -4.99 -30.31
C ARG A 178 -7.28 -6.04 -31.36
N ASN A 179 -7.08 -7.32 -31.09
CA ASN A 179 -7.45 -8.41 -32.00
C ASN A 179 -7.84 -9.66 -31.21
N PRO A 180 -9.05 -10.23 -31.42
CA PRO A 180 -9.52 -11.42 -30.70
C PRO A 180 -8.67 -12.68 -30.95
N ASN A 181 -7.92 -12.73 -32.06
CA ASN A 181 -7.02 -13.84 -32.39
C ASN A 181 -5.61 -13.69 -31.78
N SER A 182 -5.32 -12.54 -31.16
CA SER A 182 -4.07 -12.28 -30.44
C SER A 182 -4.38 -11.86 -29.00
N ASP A 183 -5.36 -12.53 -28.40
CA ASP A 183 -5.73 -12.29 -27.02
C ASP A 183 -4.60 -12.80 -26.10
N PHE A 184 -3.72 -11.89 -25.70
CA PHE A 184 -2.49 -12.23 -24.96
C PHE A 184 -2.72 -12.61 -23.50
N ARG A 185 -3.97 -12.47 -23.00
CA ARG A 185 -4.37 -12.90 -21.66
C ARG A 185 -4.14 -14.39 -21.41
N TYR A 186 -3.99 -15.19 -22.48
CA TYR A 186 -3.73 -16.63 -22.38
C TYR A 186 -2.26 -16.99 -22.11
N PHE A 187 -1.31 -16.06 -22.28
CA PHE A 187 0.13 -16.39 -22.28
C PHE A 187 0.99 -15.57 -21.32
N SER A 188 0.50 -14.42 -20.83
CA SER A 188 1.21 -13.62 -19.82
C SER A 188 0.66 -13.87 -18.41
N THR A 189 1.54 -13.96 -17.43
CA THR A 189 1.19 -13.91 -16.00
C THR A 189 1.49 -12.55 -15.36
N GLU A 190 2.04 -11.63 -16.15
CA GLU A 190 2.29 -10.25 -15.78
C GLU A 190 1.15 -9.36 -16.28
N ARG A 191 0.90 -8.27 -15.57
CA ARG A 191 -0.15 -7.32 -15.93
C ARG A 191 0.15 -6.67 -17.27
N VAL A 192 -0.86 -6.59 -18.12
CA VAL A 192 -0.75 -5.95 -19.44
C VAL A 192 -1.35 -4.53 -19.44
N ALA A 193 -1.17 -3.81 -20.54
CA ALA A 193 -1.76 -2.50 -20.73
C ALA A 193 -3.28 -2.51 -20.52
N GLY A 194 -3.78 -1.58 -19.73
CA GLY A 194 -5.19 -1.39 -19.41
C GLY A 194 -5.74 -2.35 -18.38
N GLU A 195 -5.00 -3.39 -17.99
CA GLU A 195 -5.47 -4.38 -17.03
C GLU A 195 -5.53 -3.81 -15.61
N GLY A 196 -6.68 -3.88 -14.94
CA GLY A 196 -6.80 -3.36 -13.58
C GLY A 196 -8.23 -3.24 -13.09
N TRP A 197 -8.38 -2.77 -11.85
CA TRP A 197 -9.66 -2.39 -11.30
C TRP A 197 -10.05 -1.00 -11.78
N PHE A 198 -11.35 -0.81 -11.98
CA PHE A 198 -11.92 0.49 -12.35
C PHE A 198 -13.18 0.75 -11.55
N TRP A 199 -13.42 2.03 -11.29
CA TRP A 199 -14.55 2.55 -10.55
C TRP A 199 -15.78 2.74 -11.41
N LYS A 200 -15.61 3.30 -12.60
CA LYS A 200 -16.76 3.66 -13.44
C LYS A 200 -16.46 3.45 -14.91
N SER A 201 -17.38 2.77 -15.59
CA SER A 201 -17.48 2.84 -17.05
C SER A 201 -18.29 4.07 -17.42
N ILE A 202 -17.65 5.03 -18.07
CA ILE A 202 -18.26 6.25 -18.62
C ILE A 202 -18.41 6.05 -20.12
N THR A 203 -19.64 6.21 -20.63
CA THR A 203 -20.00 5.89 -22.03
C THR A 203 -20.62 7.10 -22.71
N ALA A 204 -21.03 7.00 -23.97
CA ALA A 204 -21.79 8.08 -24.62
C ALA A 204 -23.15 8.33 -23.94
N ASP A 205 -23.80 7.28 -23.44
CA ASP A 205 -25.14 7.36 -22.83
C ASP A 205 -25.09 7.72 -21.34
N ASP A 206 -24.07 7.23 -20.62
CA ASP A 206 -23.77 7.58 -19.23
C ASP A 206 -22.44 8.32 -19.17
N ASN A 207 -22.49 9.58 -19.61
CA ASN A 207 -21.31 10.35 -19.98
C ASN A 207 -20.74 11.23 -18.86
N THR A 208 -21.28 11.14 -17.65
CA THR A 208 -20.90 12.03 -16.56
C THR A 208 -20.65 11.24 -15.29
N PHE A 209 -19.49 11.49 -14.68
CA PHE A 209 -19.15 11.04 -13.34
C PHE A 209 -19.09 12.26 -12.40
N THR A 210 -19.60 12.10 -11.18
CA THR A 210 -19.59 13.14 -10.15
C THR A 210 -19.15 12.57 -8.80
N GLN A 211 -18.25 13.28 -8.11
CA GLN A 211 -17.79 12.95 -6.76
C GLN A 211 -17.89 14.18 -5.85
N SER A 212 -18.58 14.03 -4.72
CA SER A 212 -18.64 15.05 -3.67
C SER A 212 -17.47 14.96 -2.71
N ALA A 213 -16.91 16.11 -2.32
CA ALA A 213 -15.82 16.23 -1.36
C ALA A 213 -16.17 17.29 -0.32
N LEU A 214 -16.52 16.86 0.89
CA LEU A 214 -16.73 17.76 2.02
C LEU A 214 -15.39 18.37 2.46
N ILE A 215 -15.29 19.70 2.40
CA ILE A 215 -14.09 20.44 2.81
C ILE A 215 -14.49 21.46 3.88
N ASN A 216 -13.90 21.35 5.08
CA ASN A 216 -14.23 22.19 6.24
C ASN A 216 -13.03 22.96 6.81
N ASP A 217 -11.88 22.83 6.17
CA ASP A 217 -10.59 23.34 6.59
C ASP A 217 -9.84 24.01 5.42
N LEU A 218 -10.53 24.47 4.38
CA LEU A 218 -9.89 25.14 3.24
C LEU A 218 -9.22 26.46 3.64
N VAL A 219 -7.97 26.66 3.20
CA VAL A 219 -7.27 27.95 3.25
C VAL A 219 -7.14 28.51 1.84
N VAL A 220 -7.98 29.50 1.51
CA VAL A 220 -7.89 30.21 0.22
C VAL A 220 -6.60 31.04 0.20
N SER A 221 -5.70 30.70 -0.73
CA SER A 221 -4.37 31.32 -0.86
C SER A 221 -3.86 31.22 -2.30
N THR A 222 -2.65 31.75 -2.55
CA THR A 222 -1.95 31.60 -3.84
C THR A 222 -1.47 30.18 -4.10
N GLN A 223 -1.52 29.29 -3.09
CA GLN A 223 -1.23 27.87 -3.27
C GLN A 223 -2.30 27.24 -4.17
N LEU A 224 -1.87 26.67 -5.29
CA LEU A 224 -2.73 25.95 -6.21
C LEU A 224 -3.18 24.62 -5.59
N CYS A 225 -4.42 24.25 -5.92
CA CYS A 225 -4.93 22.90 -5.73
C CYS A 225 -4.44 22.00 -6.87
N THR A 226 -4.44 20.69 -6.64
CA THR A 226 -4.12 19.69 -7.67
C THR A 226 -5.19 18.61 -7.68
N LEU A 227 -5.83 18.39 -8.83
CA LEU A 227 -6.68 17.23 -9.08
C LEU A 227 -5.88 16.24 -9.94
N LYS A 228 -5.59 15.06 -9.39
CA LYS A 228 -5.08 13.93 -10.15
C LYS A 228 -6.25 13.04 -10.57
N LEU A 229 -6.26 12.57 -11.81
CA LEU A 229 -7.22 11.57 -12.27
C LEU A 229 -6.53 10.51 -13.12
N PHE A 230 -6.98 9.26 -12.97
CA PHE A 230 -6.58 8.16 -13.83
C PHE A 230 -7.81 7.56 -14.52
N ALA A 231 -7.75 7.48 -15.84
CA ALA A 231 -8.74 6.80 -16.66
C ALA A 231 -8.07 6.04 -17.82
N TYR A 232 -8.77 5.06 -18.37
CA TYR A 232 -8.31 4.27 -19.51
C TYR A 232 -9.36 4.25 -20.61
N THR A 233 -8.97 4.58 -21.84
CA THR A 233 -9.87 4.48 -22.99
C THR A 233 -9.88 3.03 -23.50
N VAL A 234 -11.07 2.49 -23.76
CA VAL A 234 -11.22 1.07 -24.16
C VAL A 234 -11.91 0.88 -25.52
N SER A 235 -12.12 1.97 -26.24
CA SER A 235 -12.51 1.98 -27.65
C SER A 235 -11.41 2.65 -28.46
N TYR A 236 -11.35 2.38 -29.77
CA TYR A 236 -10.36 2.99 -30.65
C TYR A 236 -10.90 3.19 -32.07
N THR A 237 -10.47 4.28 -32.70
CA THR A 237 -10.69 4.56 -34.12
C THR A 237 -9.42 5.23 -34.67
N ASP A 238 -8.54 4.44 -35.31
CA ASP A 238 -7.21 4.90 -35.71
C ASP A 238 -7.21 6.12 -36.66
N SER A 239 -8.35 6.44 -37.29
CA SER A 239 -8.53 7.58 -38.20
C SER A 239 -9.04 8.86 -37.54
N VAL A 240 -9.41 8.84 -36.25
CA VAL A 240 -9.99 9.99 -35.54
C VAL A 240 -9.02 10.50 -34.49
N PHE A 241 -8.60 11.75 -34.64
CA PHE A 241 -7.76 12.41 -33.65
C PHE A 241 -8.60 12.99 -32.51
N ASN A 242 -8.09 12.86 -31.29
CA ASN A 242 -8.70 13.26 -30.03
C ASN A 242 -10.13 12.72 -29.88
N GLU A 243 -10.34 11.47 -30.27
CA GLU A 243 -11.65 10.82 -30.26
C GLU A 243 -12.26 10.70 -28.85
N HIS A 244 -11.40 10.68 -27.82
CA HIS A 244 -11.80 10.76 -26.42
C HIS A 244 -11.57 12.15 -25.86
N ARG A 245 -12.62 12.79 -25.31
CA ARG A 245 -12.52 14.08 -24.61
C ARG A 245 -13.15 14.01 -23.23
N LEU A 246 -12.41 14.39 -22.19
CA LEU A 246 -12.89 14.50 -20.81
C LEU A 246 -12.88 15.96 -20.37
N GLU A 247 -14.06 16.56 -20.20
CA GLU A 247 -14.21 17.88 -19.58
C GLU A 247 -14.24 17.73 -18.06
N VAL A 248 -13.33 18.41 -17.36
CA VAL A 248 -13.16 18.31 -15.91
C VAL A 248 -13.63 19.61 -15.24
N LYS A 249 -14.56 19.49 -14.28
CA LYS A 249 -15.11 20.62 -13.53
C LYS A 249 -14.95 20.46 -12.02
N ILE A 250 -14.77 21.59 -11.35
CA ILE A 250 -14.88 21.74 -9.89
C ILE A 250 -15.95 22.80 -9.63
N ASN A 251 -16.98 22.48 -8.84
CA ASN A 251 -18.08 23.41 -8.50
C ASN A 251 -18.62 24.17 -9.72
N ASN A 252 -18.89 23.46 -10.82
CA ASN A 252 -19.35 23.97 -12.13
C ASN A 252 -18.32 24.76 -12.97
N THR A 253 -17.14 25.05 -12.46
CA THR A 253 -16.07 25.71 -13.22
C THR A 253 -15.25 24.66 -13.96
N ILE A 254 -15.10 24.81 -15.28
CA ILE A 254 -14.19 23.96 -16.07
C ILE A 254 -12.76 24.32 -15.68
N VAL A 255 -12.03 23.33 -15.16
CA VAL A 255 -10.62 23.48 -14.78
C VAL A 255 -9.68 22.95 -15.86
N ASP A 256 -10.12 21.97 -16.66
CA ASP A 256 -9.38 21.47 -17.81
C ASP A 256 -10.27 20.67 -18.79
N THR A 257 -9.73 20.38 -19.97
CA THR A 257 -10.29 19.43 -20.94
C THR A 257 -9.18 18.53 -21.47
N LEU A 258 -9.26 17.25 -21.14
CA LEU A 258 -8.27 16.24 -21.51
C LEU A 258 -8.67 15.52 -22.81
N PHE A 259 -7.69 15.08 -23.58
CA PHE A 259 -7.90 14.39 -24.84
C PHE A 259 -7.06 13.12 -24.91
N ALA A 260 -7.60 12.06 -25.53
CA ALA A 260 -6.88 10.82 -25.79
C ALA A 260 -7.28 10.20 -27.14
N ASN A 261 -6.40 9.33 -27.64
CA ASN A 261 -6.56 8.58 -28.89
C ASN A 261 -6.45 7.09 -28.60
N ASN A 262 -7.21 6.28 -29.33
CA ASN A 262 -7.16 4.83 -29.28
C ASN A 262 -7.26 4.29 -27.84
N LEU A 263 -6.60 3.16 -27.58
CA LEU A 263 -6.41 2.59 -26.25
C LEU A 263 -5.19 3.26 -25.58
N THR A 264 -5.42 4.31 -24.80
CA THR A 264 -4.37 5.06 -24.10
C THR A 264 -4.88 5.50 -22.74
N ARG A 265 -3.99 5.46 -21.73
CA ARG A 265 -4.30 6.00 -20.40
C ARG A 265 -4.39 7.53 -20.42
N ILE A 266 -5.23 8.06 -19.54
CA ILE A 266 -5.30 9.45 -19.14
C ILE A 266 -4.87 9.49 -17.68
N ASP A 267 -3.60 9.82 -17.42
CA ASP A 267 -3.00 9.92 -16.06
C ASP A 267 -2.47 11.33 -15.87
N GLU A 268 -3.38 12.25 -15.55
CA GLU A 268 -3.12 13.70 -15.62
C GLU A 268 -3.24 14.37 -14.26
N SER A 269 -2.48 15.46 -14.08
CA SER A 269 -2.51 16.31 -12.89
C SER A 269 -2.90 17.73 -13.28
N ILE A 270 -4.13 18.12 -12.92
CA ILE A 270 -4.71 19.42 -13.23
C ILE A 270 -4.49 20.34 -12.04
N THR A 271 -3.99 21.55 -12.28
CA THR A 271 -3.84 22.58 -11.23
C THR A 271 -4.86 23.69 -11.40
N PHE A 272 -5.39 24.18 -10.29
CA PHE A 272 -6.40 25.23 -10.31
C PHE A 272 -6.37 26.08 -9.02
N ALA A 273 -6.97 27.27 -9.07
CA ALA A 273 -6.97 28.19 -7.95
C ALA A 273 -7.80 27.65 -6.78
N SER A 274 -7.28 27.78 -5.55
CA SER A 274 -7.99 27.35 -4.34
C SER A 274 -9.33 28.06 -4.10
N SER A 275 -9.51 29.25 -4.69
CA SER A 275 -10.77 30.02 -4.67
C SER A 275 -11.93 29.37 -5.43
N ILE A 276 -11.68 28.34 -6.25
CA ILE A 276 -12.74 27.57 -6.91
C ILE A 276 -13.42 26.61 -5.91
N LEU A 277 -12.73 26.21 -4.84
CA LEU A 277 -13.31 25.41 -3.75
C LEU A 277 -14.08 26.31 -2.78
N THR A 278 -15.11 25.73 -2.16
CA THR A 278 -15.92 26.36 -1.12
C THR A 278 -15.68 25.65 0.21
N ASN A 279 -15.44 26.42 1.27
CA ASN A 279 -15.26 25.89 2.62
C ASN A 279 -16.61 25.68 3.32
N GLY A 280 -16.74 24.62 4.10
CA GLY A 280 -17.94 24.32 4.88
C GLY A 280 -19.03 23.55 4.12
N THR A 281 -18.77 23.14 2.88
CA THR A 281 -19.75 22.48 2.01
C THR A 281 -19.12 21.35 1.20
N ASP A 282 -19.98 20.52 0.60
CA ASP A 282 -19.54 19.58 -0.44
C ASP A 282 -19.09 20.34 -1.69
N ASN A 283 -17.89 20.02 -2.14
CA ASN A 283 -17.35 20.45 -3.42
C ASN A 283 -17.55 19.33 -4.43
N VAL A 284 -18.02 19.65 -5.63
CA VAL A 284 -18.35 18.62 -6.63
C VAL A 284 -17.28 18.57 -7.71
N ILE A 285 -16.61 17.43 -7.82
CA ILE A 285 -15.72 17.07 -8.94
C ILE A 285 -16.60 16.42 -10.01
N THR A 286 -16.58 16.93 -11.24
CA THR A 286 -17.31 16.35 -12.37
C THR A 286 -16.35 16.01 -13.50
N ILE A 287 -16.46 14.79 -14.04
CA ILE A 287 -15.78 14.36 -15.26
C ILE A 287 -16.86 14.05 -16.29
N ARG A 288 -16.90 14.82 -17.37
CA ARG A 288 -17.86 14.62 -18.47
C ARG A 288 -17.12 14.12 -19.71
N TYR A 289 -17.48 12.93 -20.16
CA TYR A 289 -17.00 12.36 -21.40
C TYR A 289 -17.78 12.89 -22.60
N ILE A 290 -17.06 13.29 -23.66
CA ILE A 290 -17.65 13.83 -24.88
C ILE A 290 -16.93 13.19 -26.08
N PRO A 291 -17.31 11.97 -26.50
CA PRO A 291 -16.69 11.31 -27.63
C PRO A 291 -16.88 12.09 -28.93
N ILE A 292 -15.93 11.96 -29.87
CA ILE A 292 -16.09 12.49 -31.23
C ILE A 292 -16.62 11.39 -32.16
N GLY A 293 -17.82 11.63 -32.69
CA GLY A 293 -18.32 10.93 -33.88
C GLY A 293 -18.86 9.51 -33.66
N ASN A 294 -19.68 9.13 -34.62
CA ASN A 294 -20.34 7.85 -34.85
C ASN A 294 -19.33 6.77 -35.30
N THR A 295 -18.62 6.19 -34.33
CA THR A 295 -17.57 5.19 -34.59
C THR A 295 -18.15 3.77 -34.66
N PHE A 296 -17.41 2.87 -35.32
CA PHE A 296 -17.73 1.45 -35.50
C PHE A 296 -17.79 0.66 -34.17
N PHE A 297 -17.36 1.29 -33.07
CA PHE A 297 -17.28 0.75 -31.72
C PHE A 297 -18.00 1.66 -30.73
N TYR A 298 -18.56 1.09 -29.68
CA TYR A 298 -19.21 1.87 -28.64
C TYR A 298 -18.15 2.63 -27.80
N PRO A 299 -18.20 3.96 -27.71
CA PRO A 299 -17.17 4.76 -27.05
C PRO A 299 -17.23 4.61 -25.53
N VAL A 300 -16.12 4.20 -24.93
CA VAL A 300 -16.04 3.90 -23.49
C VAL A 300 -14.71 4.35 -22.89
N VAL A 301 -14.80 4.93 -21.69
CA VAL A 301 -13.66 5.27 -20.83
C VAL A 301 -13.90 4.67 -19.45
N PHE A 302 -12.91 3.95 -18.92
CA PHE A 302 -12.92 3.44 -17.57
C PHE A 302 -12.18 4.40 -16.64
N LEU A 303 -12.89 5.00 -15.69
CA LEU A 303 -12.33 5.83 -14.65
C LEU A 303 -11.91 4.94 -13.47
N ASP A 304 -10.71 5.13 -12.97
CA ASP A 304 -10.19 4.44 -11.78
C ASP A 304 -10.37 5.32 -10.55
N TYR A 305 -9.61 6.42 -10.44
CA TYR A 305 -9.67 7.31 -9.29
C TYR A 305 -9.64 8.79 -9.65
N VAL A 306 -10.08 9.60 -8.68
CA VAL A 306 -9.78 11.03 -8.60
C VAL A 306 -9.20 11.36 -7.23
N SER A 307 -8.17 12.22 -7.21
CA SER A 307 -7.51 12.65 -5.99
C SER A 307 -7.38 14.16 -5.97
N LEU A 308 -7.94 14.80 -4.95
CA LEU A 308 -7.87 16.25 -4.74
C LEU A 308 -6.87 16.59 -3.64
N GLN A 309 -5.88 17.43 -3.97
CA GLN A 309 -4.98 18.05 -3.01
C GLN A 309 -5.28 19.55 -2.90
N TYR A 310 -5.44 20.07 -1.68
CA TYR A 310 -5.73 21.48 -1.43
C TYR A 310 -4.99 22.01 -0.18
N PRO A 311 -4.76 23.33 -0.08
CA PRO A 311 -4.26 23.96 1.14
C PRO A 311 -5.32 23.89 2.25
N ALA A 312 -5.02 23.16 3.31
CA ALA A 312 -5.87 22.95 4.47
C ALA A 312 -5.27 23.56 5.73
N GLU A 313 -6.12 24.11 6.60
CA GLU A 313 -5.75 24.65 7.90
C GLU A 313 -5.16 23.53 8.79
N LEU A 314 -4.14 23.87 9.57
CA LEU A 314 -3.66 22.99 10.64
C LEU A 314 -4.69 22.94 11.77
N LYS A 315 -5.70 22.08 11.63
CA LYS A 315 -6.84 22.01 12.54
C LYS A 315 -7.32 20.58 12.79
N LEU A 316 -7.64 20.27 14.04
CA LEU A 316 -8.23 18.99 14.41
C LEU A 316 -9.63 18.82 13.80
N THR A 317 -9.86 17.66 13.18
CA THR A 317 -11.17 17.20 12.70
C THR A 317 -11.50 15.89 13.42
N GLY A 318 -12.58 15.86 14.21
CA GLY A 318 -12.97 14.66 14.97
C GLY A 318 -11.86 14.15 15.91
N ASN A 319 -11.25 15.08 16.68
CA ASN A 319 -10.13 14.85 17.60
C ASN A 319 -8.78 14.45 16.98
N ASN A 320 -8.67 14.41 15.65
CA ASN A 320 -7.45 14.01 14.97
C ASN A 320 -6.99 15.03 13.92
N LEU A 321 -5.67 15.13 13.72
CA LEU A 321 -5.07 15.85 12.61
C LEU A 321 -3.92 15.02 12.06
N ARG A 322 -3.94 14.79 10.75
CA ARG A 322 -2.80 14.31 9.99
C ARG A 322 -2.34 15.40 9.05
N ALA A 323 -1.14 15.93 9.25
CA ALA A 323 -0.59 16.98 8.42
C ALA A 323 0.82 16.64 7.94
N SER A 324 1.07 16.93 6.66
CA SER A 324 2.38 16.85 6.03
C SER A 324 2.88 18.27 5.77
N LEU A 325 3.93 18.66 6.47
CA LEU A 325 4.64 19.91 6.19
C LEU A 325 5.58 19.71 5.01
N THR A 326 5.55 20.62 4.05
CA THR A 326 6.17 20.46 2.72
C THR A 326 7.46 21.25 2.54
N LEU A 327 7.99 21.87 3.59
CA LEU A 327 9.28 22.56 3.47
C LEU A 327 10.40 21.53 3.25
N GLN A 328 11.39 21.91 2.45
CA GLN A 328 12.51 21.04 2.10
C GLN A 328 13.54 20.92 3.23
N ASP A 329 13.68 21.96 4.07
CA ASP A 329 14.61 21.97 5.20
C ASP A 329 14.12 21.09 6.35
N THR A 330 14.98 20.85 7.36
CA THR A 330 14.64 20.08 8.57
C THR A 330 14.64 20.93 9.83
N VAL A 331 14.65 22.26 9.68
CA VAL A 331 14.74 23.21 10.79
C VAL A 331 13.51 23.07 11.67
N SER A 332 13.72 23.08 12.98
CA SER A 332 12.62 23.07 13.94
C SER A 332 11.88 24.41 13.92
N ARG A 333 10.55 24.37 13.88
CA ARG A 333 9.68 25.55 13.85
C ARG A 333 8.51 25.36 14.82
N LYS A 334 7.98 26.47 15.35
CA LYS A 334 6.76 26.50 16.14
C LYS A 334 5.57 26.23 15.22
N ILE A 335 4.77 25.23 15.58
CA ILE A 335 3.59 24.80 14.87
C ILE A 335 2.39 25.11 15.77
N THR A 336 1.36 25.70 15.18
CA THR A 336 0.08 25.95 15.84
C THR A 336 -0.99 25.10 15.17
N VAL A 337 -1.73 24.34 15.97
CA VAL A 337 -2.85 23.51 15.54
C VAL A 337 -4.12 23.99 16.23
N ALA A 338 -5.16 24.30 15.47
CA ALA A 338 -6.45 24.75 15.99
C ALA A 338 -7.36 23.58 16.39
N GLY A 339 -8.35 23.86 17.23
CA GLY A 339 -9.44 22.95 17.57
C GLY A 339 -9.13 21.94 18.69
N VAL A 340 -8.11 22.21 19.52
CA VAL A 340 -7.78 21.33 20.65
C VAL A 340 -8.71 21.57 21.84
N ASN A 341 -9.10 20.49 22.50
CA ASN A 341 -9.65 20.48 23.85
C ASN A 341 -8.52 20.17 24.84
N GLY A 342 -8.07 21.18 25.59
CA GLY A 342 -6.98 21.05 26.57
C GLY A 342 -7.28 20.15 27.77
N ALA A 343 -8.56 19.80 28.01
CA ALA A 343 -8.93 18.83 29.06
C ALA A 343 -8.73 17.37 28.63
N SER A 344 -8.62 17.10 27.32
CA SER A 344 -8.36 15.75 26.80
C SER A 344 -6.86 15.48 26.71
N PRO A 345 -6.41 14.22 26.87
CA PRO A 345 -5.03 13.84 26.56
C PRO A 345 -4.64 14.25 25.14
N ILE A 346 -3.41 14.75 24.96
CA ILE A 346 -2.87 15.16 23.67
C ILE A 346 -1.67 14.27 23.36
N ASN A 347 -1.71 13.58 22.22
CA ASN A 347 -0.62 12.75 21.74
C ASN A 347 -0.18 13.29 20.38
N ILE A 348 1.10 13.61 20.24
CA ILE A 348 1.66 14.21 19.03
C ILE A 348 2.85 13.36 18.58
N TYR A 349 2.78 12.88 17.34
CA TYR A 349 3.80 12.03 16.75
C TYR A 349 4.29 12.63 15.45
N ASP A 350 5.58 12.88 15.30
CA ASP A 350 6.22 13.11 14.01
C ASP A 350 6.66 11.77 13.45
N ILE A 351 5.81 11.21 12.59
CA ILE A 351 5.97 9.88 12.03
C ILE A 351 7.07 9.81 10.96
N LYS A 352 7.42 10.95 10.35
CA LYS A 352 8.51 11.00 9.37
C LYS A 352 9.87 11.00 10.05
N ASN A 353 9.99 11.67 11.19
CA ASN A 353 11.25 11.79 11.92
C ASN A 353 11.36 10.84 13.13
N ASN A 354 10.35 10.01 13.38
CA ASN A 354 10.28 9.07 14.49
C ASN A 354 10.39 9.74 15.87
N ILE A 355 9.58 10.79 16.09
CA ILE A 355 9.63 11.60 17.32
C ILE A 355 8.27 11.62 18.01
N ARG A 356 8.26 11.32 19.32
CA ARG A 356 7.14 11.64 20.21
C ARG A 356 7.31 13.07 20.72
N ILE A 357 6.36 13.93 20.43
CA ILE A 357 6.39 15.33 20.88
C ILE A 357 5.66 15.42 22.22
N GLU A 358 6.42 15.71 23.28
CA GLU A 358 5.95 15.81 24.67
C GLU A 358 5.97 17.25 25.17
N ASN A 359 6.83 18.10 24.61
CA ASN A 359 6.89 19.53 24.94
C ASN A 359 5.90 20.32 24.06
N PHE A 360 4.71 20.56 24.60
CA PHE A 360 3.66 21.35 23.98
C PHE A 360 2.93 22.20 25.03
N SER A 361 2.17 23.20 24.57
CA SER A 361 1.28 23.98 25.40
C SER A 361 -0.05 24.23 24.69
N THR A 362 -1.08 24.56 25.47
CA THR A 362 -2.39 24.93 24.93
C THR A 362 -2.71 26.37 25.30
N ALA A 363 -3.21 27.15 24.34
CA ALA A 363 -3.70 28.51 24.56
C ALA A 363 -5.10 28.62 23.96
N GLY A 364 -6.13 28.58 24.82
CA GLY A 364 -7.52 28.45 24.37
C GLY A 364 -7.71 27.14 23.59
N THR A 365 -8.17 27.24 22.34
CA THR A 365 -8.35 26.09 21.43
C THR A 365 -7.13 25.82 20.54
N ASN A 366 -5.99 26.47 20.79
CA ASN A 366 -4.77 26.28 20.02
C ASN A 366 -3.79 25.39 20.77
N LEU A 367 -3.26 24.39 20.08
CA LEU A 367 -2.14 23.56 20.48
C LEU A 367 -0.85 24.12 19.85
N LEU A 368 0.15 24.39 20.68
CA LEU A 368 1.44 24.90 20.26
C LEU A 368 2.53 23.88 20.60
N PHE A 369 3.38 23.56 19.63
CA PHE A 369 4.53 22.68 19.82
C PHE A 369 5.65 23.01 18.84
N THR A 370 6.84 22.45 19.06
CA THR A 370 7.93 22.53 18.08
C THR A 370 8.05 21.22 17.32
N GLY A 371 8.08 21.28 15.99
CA GLY A 371 8.35 20.14 15.12
C GLY A 371 9.28 20.53 13.98
N LYS A 372 9.81 19.55 13.24
CA LYS A 372 10.61 19.85 12.05
C LYS A 372 9.74 20.42 10.94
N SER A 373 10.27 21.34 10.16
CA SER A 373 9.60 21.99 9.02
C SER A 373 9.16 21.02 7.89
N ASN A 374 9.73 19.81 7.83
CA ASN A 374 9.36 18.76 6.89
C ASN A 374 8.54 17.61 7.51
N SER A 375 8.07 17.78 8.76
CA SER A 375 7.39 16.72 9.53
C SER A 375 6.13 16.22 8.83
N LYS A 376 5.84 14.94 9.00
CA LYS A 376 4.48 14.41 8.85
C LYS A 376 4.03 14.09 10.27
N PHE A 377 3.03 14.79 10.79
CA PHE A 377 2.59 14.57 12.16
C PHE A 377 1.15 14.07 12.26
N GLU A 378 0.94 13.20 13.25
CA GLU A 378 -0.37 12.77 13.73
C GLU A 378 -0.60 13.38 15.12
N VAL A 379 -1.67 14.16 15.26
CA VAL A 379 -2.15 14.67 16.54
C VAL A 379 -3.44 13.94 16.90
N VAL A 380 -3.47 13.35 18.09
CA VAL A 380 -4.65 12.66 18.65
C VAL A 380 -5.01 13.34 19.97
N ASN A 381 -6.11 14.08 20.01
CA ASN A 381 -6.60 14.82 21.18
C ASN A 381 -7.63 14.01 21.99
N GLN A 382 -7.24 12.78 22.33
CA GLN A 382 -7.96 11.85 23.20
C GLN A 382 -7.01 10.72 23.63
N ALA A 383 -7.48 9.84 24.52
CA ALA A 383 -6.79 8.57 24.76
C ALA A 383 -6.75 7.74 23.46
N ILE A 384 -5.59 7.17 23.13
CA ILE A 384 -5.44 6.33 21.95
C ILE A 384 -6.09 4.98 22.25
N THR A 385 -7.18 4.69 21.52
CA THR A 385 -7.94 3.43 21.63
C THR A 385 -7.87 2.59 20.36
N LYS A 386 -7.25 3.10 19.28
CA LYS A 386 -7.13 2.38 18.01
C LYS A 386 -6.29 1.11 18.22
N LYS A 387 -6.87 -0.04 17.90
CA LYS A 387 -6.24 -1.37 17.95
C LYS A 387 -6.17 -1.95 16.54
N PRO A 388 -5.15 -2.76 16.21
CA PRO A 388 -5.21 -3.63 15.04
C PRO A 388 -6.51 -4.43 15.09
N PHE A 389 -7.21 -4.55 13.97
CA PHE A 389 -8.54 -5.18 13.97
C PHE A 389 -8.47 -6.68 14.27
N ARG A 390 -7.27 -7.27 14.18
CA ARG A 390 -6.97 -8.64 14.59
C ARG A 390 -5.55 -8.71 15.16
N ILE A 391 -5.42 -9.45 16.26
CA ILE A 391 -4.15 -9.74 16.95
C ILE A 391 -4.14 -11.24 17.22
N VAL A 392 -3.11 -11.96 16.78
CA VAL A 392 -2.99 -13.40 16.99
C VAL A 392 -1.57 -13.78 17.39
N SER A 393 -1.43 -14.79 18.23
CA SER A 393 -0.15 -15.49 18.40
C SER A 393 0.16 -16.29 17.14
N ARG A 394 1.39 -16.20 16.64
CA ARG A 394 1.84 -16.93 15.44
C ARG A 394 3.25 -17.49 15.64
N GLN A 395 3.39 -18.79 15.37
CA GLN A 395 4.67 -19.45 15.13
C GLN A 395 4.74 -19.79 13.64
N VAL A 396 5.87 -19.50 13.01
CA VAL A 396 6.10 -19.84 11.60
C VAL A 396 7.00 -21.06 11.48
N PRO A 397 6.73 -22.01 10.57
CA PRO A 397 7.57 -23.17 10.36
C PRO A 397 8.90 -22.79 9.69
N ASN A 398 9.87 -23.71 9.70
CA ASN A 398 11.15 -23.48 9.05
C ASN A 398 11.13 -23.86 7.56
N LEU A 399 10.50 -23.01 6.72
CA LEU A 399 10.50 -23.18 5.26
C LEU A 399 11.81 -22.75 4.59
N VAL A 400 12.69 -22.08 5.34
CA VAL A 400 13.97 -21.53 4.86
C VAL A 400 15.17 -22.42 5.24
N SER A 401 14.92 -23.67 5.66
CA SER A 401 16.00 -24.63 5.88
C SER A 401 16.47 -25.23 4.56
N ALA A 402 17.79 -25.20 4.31
CA ALA A 402 18.38 -25.89 3.17
C ALA A 402 18.23 -27.43 3.23
N ASN A 403 17.94 -27.98 4.42
CA ASN A 403 17.70 -29.42 4.62
C ASN A 403 16.29 -29.86 4.19
N ASN A 404 15.39 -28.91 3.89
CA ASN A 404 14.12 -29.24 3.28
C ASN A 404 14.37 -29.81 1.87
N GLY A 405 13.40 -30.54 1.32
CA GLY A 405 13.50 -31.11 -0.02
C GLY A 405 12.15 -31.64 -0.50
N ALA A 406 11.86 -31.48 -1.79
CA ALA A 406 10.64 -31.95 -2.40
C ALA A 406 10.82 -32.21 -3.89
N ASP A 407 10.21 -33.27 -4.40
CA ASP A 407 9.97 -33.48 -5.83
C ASP A 407 8.55 -33.01 -6.20
N TYR A 408 7.60 -33.16 -5.26
CA TYR A 408 6.20 -32.76 -5.40
C TYR A 408 5.80 -31.81 -4.26
N MET A 409 5.56 -30.54 -4.60
CA MET A 409 5.14 -29.50 -3.66
C MET A 409 3.62 -29.35 -3.65
N ILE A 410 3.02 -29.32 -2.46
CA ILE A 410 1.59 -29.04 -2.25
C ILE A 410 1.46 -27.75 -1.45
N VAL A 411 0.95 -26.70 -2.07
CA VAL A 411 0.59 -25.45 -1.40
C VAL A 411 -0.92 -25.45 -1.17
N TYR A 412 -1.36 -25.34 0.09
CA TYR A 412 -2.76 -25.52 0.44
C TYR A 412 -3.27 -24.46 1.42
N HIS A 413 -4.58 -24.21 1.41
CA HIS A 413 -5.24 -23.41 2.43
C HIS A 413 -5.62 -24.28 3.64
N ARG A 414 -5.57 -23.76 4.88
CA ARG A 414 -5.82 -24.50 6.13
C ARG A 414 -7.05 -25.42 6.11
N LEU A 415 -8.13 -24.96 5.48
CA LEU A 415 -9.38 -25.73 5.32
C LEU A 415 -9.21 -27.08 4.59
N PHE A 416 -8.11 -27.26 3.84
CA PHE A 416 -7.78 -28.47 3.09
C PHE A 416 -6.61 -29.24 3.70
N GLU A 417 -6.22 -28.98 4.96
CA GLU A 417 -5.04 -29.60 5.57
C GLU A 417 -5.09 -31.13 5.55
N SER A 418 -6.24 -31.72 5.89
CA SER A 418 -6.42 -33.18 5.84
C SER A 418 -6.29 -33.74 4.43
N GLN A 419 -6.83 -33.05 3.42
CA GLN A 419 -6.82 -33.48 2.02
C GLN A 419 -5.42 -33.31 1.41
N ALA A 420 -4.72 -32.23 1.77
CA ALA A 420 -3.33 -32.03 1.39
C ALA A 420 -2.43 -33.12 1.98
N GLU A 421 -2.68 -33.55 3.23
CA GLU A 421 -1.95 -34.66 3.85
C GLU A 421 -2.24 -36.00 3.19
N GLN A 422 -3.50 -36.28 2.82
CA GLN A 422 -3.87 -37.47 2.07
C GLN A 422 -3.16 -37.51 0.71
N LEU A 423 -3.15 -36.39 -0.02
CA LEU A 423 -2.45 -36.29 -1.30
C LEU A 423 -0.94 -36.47 -1.13
N ARG A 424 -0.34 -35.82 -0.13
CA ARG A 424 1.09 -35.95 0.19
C ARG A 424 1.47 -37.42 0.45
N SER A 425 0.70 -38.11 1.28
CA SER A 425 0.90 -39.52 1.62
C SER A 425 0.72 -40.45 0.42
N HIS A 426 -0.26 -40.15 -0.44
CA HIS A 426 -0.49 -40.89 -1.68
C HIS A 426 0.70 -40.76 -2.64
N ARG A 427 1.21 -39.55 -2.86
CA ARG A 427 2.38 -39.28 -3.73
C ARG A 427 3.67 -39.95 -3.20
N GLN A 428 3.84 -40.01 -1.88
CA GLN A 428 4.96 -40.73 -1.26
C GLN A 428 4.87 -42.25 -1.46
N SER A 429 3.68 -42.82 -1.29
CA SER A 429 3.50 -44.29 -1.30
C SER A 429 3.34 -44.88 -2.70
N ASN A 430 2.76 -44.16 -3.65
CA ASN A 430 2.43 -44.69 -4.98
C ASN A 430 3.40 -44.22 -6.07
N ASP A 431 3.90 -42.98 -5.96
CA ASP A 431 4.79 -42.40 -6.98
C ASP A 431 6.26 -42.36 -6.51
N SER A 432 6.53 -42.67 -5.25
CA SER A 432 7.87 -42.57 -4.62
C SER A 432 8.47 -41.15 -4.65
N TYR A 433 7.63 -40.11 -4.69
CA TYR A 433 8.09 -38.71 -4.65
C TYR A 433 8.38 -38.23 -3.22
N ARG A 434 9.45 -37.47 -3.04
CA ARG A 434 9.64 -36.62 -1.85
C ARG A 434 8.56 -35.55 -1.84
N SER A 435 7.45 -35.81 -1.16
CA SER A 435 6.29 -34.92 -1.18
C SER A 435 6.27 -34.02 0.05
N PHE A 436 6.24 -32.71 -0.18
CA PHE A 436 6.21 -31.69 0.86
C PHE A 436 4.91 -30.90 0.78
N LYS A 437 4.33 -30.54 1.93
CA LYS A 437 3.16 -29.66 2.00
C LYS A 437 3.51 -28.38 2.76
N ALA A 438 3.06 -27.24 2.25
CA ALA A 438 3.20 -25.94 2.90
C ALA A 438 1.84 -25.24 2.95
N GLU A 439 1.46 -24.75 4.12
CA GLU A 439 0.27 -23.91 4.24
C GLU A 439 0.54 -22.58 3.55
N ILE A 440 -0.42 -22.07 2.77
CA ILE A 440 -0.30 -20.78 2.09
C ILE A 440 -0.05 -19.63 3.07
N GLN A 441 -0.61 -19.70 4.29
CA GLN A 441 -0.40 -18.66 5.28
C GLN A 441 1.04 -18.62 5.80
N ASP A 442 1.71 -19.77 5.95
CA ASP A 442 3.13 -19.82 6.30
C ASP A 442 4.00 -19.24 5.18
N ILE A 443 3.60 -19.48 3.92
CA ILE A 443 4.26 -18.90 2.76
C ILE A 443 4.12 -17.38 2.76
N TYR A 444 2.91 -16.84 2.96
CA TYR A 444 2.72 -15.39 3.09
C TYR A 444 3.55 -14.82 4.23
N ASP A 445 3.50 -15.48 5.38
CA ASP A 445 4.21 -15.05 6.59
C ASP A 445 5.69 -14.90 6.35
N ILE A 446 6.36 -15.88 5.73
CA ILE A 446 7.81 -15.92 5.56
C ILE A 446 8.28 -15.17 4.30
N PHE A 447 7.58 -15.38 3.18
CA PHE A 447 8.03 -14.94 1.84
C PHE A 447 7.39 -13.63 1.37
N ASN A 448 6.48 -13.05 2.15
CA ASN A 448 5.94 -11.72 1.91
C ASN A 448 5.51 -10.99 3.20
N PHE A 449 6.22 -11.25 4.31
CA PHE A 449 6.04 -10.54 5.58
C PHE A 449 4.62 -10.65 6.19
N GLY A 450 3.85 -11.66 5.79
CA GLY A 450 2.46 -11.88 6.17
C GLY A 450 1.43 -11.26 5.24
N LEU A 451 1.85 -10.51 4.22
CA LEU A 451 0.96 -9.90 3.22
C LEU A 451 0.49 -10.96 2.22
N GLU A 452 -0.83 -11.01 2.02
CA GLU A 452 -1.48 -11.94 1.10
C GLU A 452 -1.29 -11.47 -0.34
N ASP A 453 -0.32 -12.07 -1.04
CA ASP A 453 0.01 -11.73 -2.43
C ASP A 453 0.62 -12.97 -3.12
N PRO A 454 0.24 -13.30 -4.37
CA PRO A 454 0.83 -14.41 -5.12
C PRO A 454 2.35 -14.34 -5.26
N VAL A 455 2.98 -13.17 -5.13
CA VAL A 455 4.44 -13.02 -5.13
C VAL A 455 5.09 -13.87 -4.04
N ALA A 456 4.42 -14.11 -2.90
CA ALA A 456 4.94 -14.96 -1.83
C ALA A 456 5.15 -16.40 -2.30
N VAL A 457 4.23 -16.93 -3.11
CA VAL A 457 4.33 -18.29 -3.68
C VAL A 457 5.46 -18.36 -4.69
N ARG A 458 5.63 -17.32 -5.52
CA ARG A 458 6.75 -17.21 -6.46
C ARG A 458 8.09 -17.19 -5.72
N ASN A 459 8.21 -16.35 -4.68
CA ASN A 459 9.40 -16.24 -3.83
C ASN A 459 9.70 -17.56 -3.11
N PHE A 460 8.68 -18.23 -2.56
CA PHE A 460 8.83 -19.54 -1.94
C PHE A 460 9.35 -20.59 -2.91
N MET A 461 8.75 -20.70 -4.09
CA MET A 461 9.17 -21.69 -5.09
C MET A 461 10.56 -21.40 -5.65
N SER A 462 10.90 -20.12 -5.87
CA SER A 462 12.25 -19.71 -6.24
C SER A 462 13.27 -20.09 -5.17
N TYR A 463 12.96 -19.79 -3.89
CA TYR A 463 13.82 -20.16 -2.78
C TYR A 463 14.01 -21.68 -2.67
N ALA A 464 12.92 -22.45 -2.73
CA ALA A 464 12.95 -23.90 -2.63
C ALA A 464 13.75 -24.52 -3.79
N ASN A 465 13.59 -24.01 -5.02
CA ASN A 465 14.36 -24.50 -6.16
C ASN A 465 15.87 -24.30 -5.99
N SER A 466 16.29 -23.12 -5.51
CA SER A 466 17.72 -22.77 -5.42
C SER A 466 18.41 -23.25 -4.14
N ASN A 467 17.69 -23.42 -3.02
CA ASN A 467 18.30 -23.60 -1.70
C ASN A 467 17.98 -24.93 -1.01
N TRP A 468 16.88 -25.60 -1.38
CA TRP A 468 16.53 -26.87 -0.77
C TRP A 468 17.39 -28.02 -1.32
N THR A 469 17.41 -29.13 -0.59
CA THR A 469 18.14 -30.34 -0.95
C THR A 469 17.69 -30.86 -2.31
N GLN A 470 18.64 -30.91 -3.25
CA GLN A 470 18.43 -31.38 -4.61
C GLN A 470 17.95 -32.85 -4.67
N PRO A 471 17.20 -33.26 -5.71
CA PRO A 471 16.77 -32.46 -6.86
C PRO A 471 15.74 -31.37 -6.50
N ALA A 472 15.68 -30.31 -7.30
CA ALA A 472 14.70 -29.24 -7.13
C ALA A 472 13.25 -29.75 -7.33
N PRO A 473 12.25 -29.05 -6.75
CA PRO A 473 10.84 -29.40 -6.96
C PRO A 473 10.47 -29.44 -8.44
N LYS A 474 9.90 -30.58 -8.88
CA LYS A 474 9.48 -30.81 -10.27
C LYS A 474 8.00 -30.50 -10.50
N PHE A 475 7.19 -30.67 -9.46
CA PHE A 475 5.74 -30.46 -9.54
C PHE A 475 5.27 -29.50 -8.44
N LEU A 476 4.34 -28.60 -8.79
CA LEU A 476 3.61 -27.76 -7.84
C LEU A 476 2.11 -28.01 -7.98
N CYS A 477 1.46 -28.38 -6.88
CA CYS A 477 0.02 -28.44 -6.76
C CYS A 477 -0.47 -27.25 -5.91
N LEU A 478 -1.25 -26.35 -6.52
CA LEU A 478 -1.96 -25.29 -5.82
C LEU A 478 -3.34 -25.80 -5.42
N PHE A 479 -3.48 -26.21 -4.17
CA PHE A 479 -4.68 -26.85 -3.64
C PHE A 479 -5.67 -25.79 -3.13
N GLY A 480 -6.46 -25.24 -4.04
CA GLY A 480 -7.48 -24.23 -3.75
C GLY A 480 -8.17 -23.67 -4.99
N ARG A 481 -8.96 -22.63 -4.80
CA ARG A 481 -9.60 -21.85 -5.89
C ARG A 481 -8.90 -20.51 -6.07
N ALA A 482 -8.75 -20.08 -7.31
CA ALA A 482 -8.30 -18.73 -7.66
C ALA A 482 -9.50 -17.80 -7.91
N SER A 483 -9.29 -16.49 -7.71
CA SER A 483 -10.25 -15.45 -8.05
C SER A 483 -9.51 -14.21 -8.55
N LEU A 484 -10.08 -13.53 -9.53
CA LEU A 484 -9.64 -12.17 -9.93
C LEU A 484 -10.04 -11.12 -8.89
N ASP A 485 -10.93 -11.48 -7.97
CA ASP A 485 -11.44 -10.62 -6.90
C ASP A 485 -11.12 -11.21 -5.52
N PRO A 486 -9.82 -11.18 -5.11
CA PRO A 486 -9.40 -11.68 -3.81
C PRO A 486 -10.01 -10.86 -2.65
N LYS A 487 -10.29 -9.57 -2.87
CA LYS A 487 -10.87 -8.65 -1.87
C LYS A 487 -12.40 -8.74 -1.79
N ARG A 488 -13.05 -9.43 -2.73
CA ARG A 488 -14.51 -9.53 -2.88
C ARG A 488 -15.18 -8.16 -3.02
N THR A 489 -14.54 -7.24 -3.75
CA THR A 489 -14.99 -5.86 -3.95
C THR A 489 -15.98 -5.74 -5.11
N SER A 490 -15.96 -6.67 -6.06
CA SER A 490 -16.83 -6.60 -7.23
C SER A 490 -18.29 -6.89 -6.89
N VAL A 491 -19.19 -6.14 -7.54
CA VAL A 491 -20.64 -6.37 -7.46
C VAL A 491 -21.05 -7.64 -8.24
N VAL A 492 -20.17 -8.12 -9.14
CA VAL A 492 -20.35 -9.31 -9.97
C VAL A 492 -19.31 -10.36 -9.57
N ARG A 493 -19.74 -11.50 -9.00
CA ARG A 493 -18.82 -12.58 -8.59
C ARG A 493 -17.97 -13.09 -9.76
N CYS A 494 -16.75 -12.59 -9.88
CA CYS A 494 -15.81 -13.04 -10.89
C CYS A 494 -15.18 -14.38 -10.43
N THR A 495 -15.75 -15.49 -10.91
CA THR A 495 -15.25 -16.84 -10.62
C THR A 495 -14.38 -17.31 -11.78
N ILE A 496 -13.12 -17.64 -11.53
CA ILE A 496 -12.25 -18.29 -12.53
C ILE A 496 -12.49 -19.80 -12.48
N GLN A 497 -12.69 -20.45 -13.63
CA GLN A 497 -12.56 -21.90 -13.76
C GLN A 497 -11.07 -22.28 -13.67
N ILE A 498 -10.71 -23.23 -12.80
CA ILE A 498 -9.33 -23.70 -12.59
C ILE A 498 -8.86 -24.53 -13.82
N SER A 499 -8.67 -23.87 -14.95
CA SER A 499 -7.95 -24.42 -16.12
C SER A 499 -6.68 -23.61 -16.41
N PHE A 500 -6.52 -22.44 -15.77
CA PHE A 500 -5.65 -21.36 -16.26
C PHE A 500 -4.34 -21.13 -15.49
N LEU A 501 -4.00 -21.98 -14.49
CA LEU A 501 -2.77 -21.84 -13.69
C LEU A 501 -1.66 -22.82 -14.07
N LEU A 502 -1.88 -23.73 -15.04
CA LEU A 502 -0.95 -24.83 -15.30
C LEU A 502 0.21 -24.49 -16.25
N THR A 503 0.15 -23.40 -17.02
CA THR A 503 1.09 -23.18 -18.13
C THR A 503 2.38 -22.44 -17.72
N ALA A 504 2.40 -21.73 -16.60
CA ALA A 504 3.47 -20.77 -16.29
C ALA A 504 4.63 -21.29 -15.41
N ILE A 505 4.56 -22.52 -14.90
CA ILE A 505 5.63 -23.09 -14.05
C ILE A 505 6.69 -23.83 -14.87
N LEU A 506 6.42 -24.10 -16.15
CA LEU A 506 7.31 -24.91 -17.00
C LEU A 506 8.18 -24.12 -17.98
N GLN A 507 8.04 -22.79 -18.09
CA GLN A 507 8.78 -22.00 -19.10
C GLN A 507 10.11 -21.39 -18.64
N GLN A 508 10.50 -21.53 -17.37
CA GLN A 508 11.78 -20.99 -16.88
C GLN A 508 12.92 -22.02 -16.79
N THR A 509 12.71 -23.25 -17.30
CA THR A 509 13.74 -24.31 -17.31
C THR A 509 14.37 -24.57 -18.67
N ASP A 510 14.04 -23.82 -19.72
CA ASP A 510 14.70 -23.91 -21.03
C ASP A 510 15.57 -22.67 -21.29
N ILE A 511 16.70 -22.57 -20.58
CA ILE A 511 17.91 -21.96 -21.12
C ILE A 511 19.02 -22.99 -20.86
N SER A 512 19.45 -23.61 -21.95
CA SER A 512 20.59 -24.54 -22.05
C SER A 512 21.87 -23.98 -21.47
#